data_AF-A0A8U0IQI7-F1
#
_entry.id   AF-A0A8U0IQI7-F1
#
_cell.length_a   1.000
_cell.length_b   1.000
_cell.length_c   1.000
_cell.angle_alpha   90.00
_cell.angle_beta   90.00
_cell.angle_gamma   90.00
#
_symmetry.space_group_name_H-M   'P 1'
#
loop_
_entity.id
_entity.type
_entity.pdbx_description
1 polymer ?
#
loop_
_entity_poly.entity_id
_entity_poly.type
_entity_poly.pdbx_seq_one_letter_code
_entity_poly.pdbx_strand_id
1 'polypeptide(L)'
;MATGRETKTTLAAWGLAGVPILATFVQTTLAMLETTLGSAGLGGIQGAIRSIAVFDAAAVLMWKSPTLVFGLFILIAGAWVAQGVAQFGRRNRDVTFAAAGLVSVLFFALFFGVYAPMFGMDVPTVQVVGFFAVPVLAAGAAIAAALRHDWDEKVVEEKSAELAEVASELDEKRETFEETYRRRIGDLDALSEVAPTGVERAEEDRREFRRECDDIAADLDAAERQSAEELRVEAASLRSRVDSLDPEAEIERIGDDLRDRVASGVKTTYGTVQCWSRYDRAYELVNLPGRFREIDVPAFDASVHIDRVSDVLLDRVEAGDDLQTVGAAVEQVDDHVERIEAHVGEREAAFAEAAEPVESDLETVEAKIERFDGRVADRLAELAIEGRHDDLPSVRTVRSELDAGKDDLHDCRFDDAERRAESAAADASDLVTLVEFVWSVVGTIDHGGERVSLPSGVDETLLAELRPAFERDYDVDVRVEGGAVRLAYPDGPATAESDAAPAAVGSRSVGVTESRSDGEADGREASGRDARDRRGERARPEEIIDSVLFVLRELKNAGRETDGDRAELQTDDLPESVATPAVLSQLEQFGTRQTDVVAEFDVQEGAPPGFVELVPEDGTSTDRAIDALHERYQEQYA
;
A
#
# COMPACT_ATOMS: atom_id res chain seq x y z
N MET A 1 29.53 -49.37 1.27
CA MET A 1 30.59 -50.41 1.35
C MET A 1 30.39 -51.49 2.43
N ALA A 2 29.32 -51.46 3.24
CA ALA A 2 29.08 -52.45 4.30
C ALA A 2 28.44 -53.77 3.84
N THR A 3 27.70 -53.77 2.73
CA THR A 3 26.96 -54.93 2.17
C THR A 3 27.86 -56.10 1.76
N GLY A 4 29.13 -55.84 1.40
CA GLY A 4 30.07 -56.87 0.95
C GLY A 4 30.64 -57.77 2.05
N ARG A 5 30.43 -57.44 3.34
CA ARG A 5 30.95 -58.25 4.45
C ARG A 5 29.95 -59.34 4.86
N GLU A 6 28.66 -59.05 4.80
CA GLU A 6 27.58 -59.98 5.18
C GLU A 6 27.24 -61.02 4.11
N THR A 7 27.30 -60.63 2.83
CA THR A 7 27.21 -61.58 1.69
C THR A 7 28.36 -62.59 1.70
N LYS A 8 29.57 -62.18 2.11
CA LYS A 8 30.73 -63.08 2.24
C LYS A 8 30.52 -64.10 3.37
N THR A 9 29.96 -63.69 4.51
CA THR A 9 29.68 -64.60 5.62
C THR A 9 28.53 -65.57 5.34
N THR A 10 27.50 -65.14 4.62
CA THR A 10 26.38 -66.01 4.21
C THR A 10 26.79 -67.00 3.13
N LEU A 11 27.58 -66.57 2.15
CA LEU A 11 28.17 -67.45 1.13
C LEU A 11 29.16 -68.45 1.76
N ALA A 12 29.96 -68.03 2.73
CA ALA A 12 30.84 -68.92 3.49
C ALA A 12 30.05 -69.96 4.30
N ALA A 13 28.95 -69.58 4.96
CA ALA A 13 28.10 -70.50 5.72
C ALA A 13 27.37 -71.52 4.80
N TRP A 14 26.83 -71.06 3.67
CA TRP A 14 26.21 -71.93 2.66
C TRP A 14 27.24 -72.88 2.01
N GLY A 15 28.43 -72.37 1.68
CA GLY A 15 29.54 -73.16 1.15
C GLY A 15 30.05 -74.21 2.15
N LEU A 16 30.17 -73.84 3.43
CA LEU A 16 30.57 -74.75 4.51
C LEU A 16 29.56 -75.88 4.73
N ALA A 17 28.25 -75.60 4.59
CA ALA A 17 27.21 -76.63 4.59
C ALA A 17 27.31 -77.59 3.39
N GLY A 18 27.84 -77.13 2.26
CA GLY A 18 28.05 -77.92 1.04
C GLY A 18 29.23 -78.88 1.08
N VAL A 19 30.22 -78.64 1.94
CA VAL A 19 31.46 -79.46 2.01
C VAL A 19 31.16 -80.93 2.35
N PRO A 20 30.39 -81.25 3.41
CA PRO A 20 30.02 -82.63 3.69
C PRO A 20 29.17 -83.25 2.57
N ILE A 21 28.22 -82.49 2.01
CA ILE A 21 27.30 -82.94 0.95
C ILE A 21 28.08 -83.40 -0.28
N LEU A 22 29.00 -82.56 -0.76
CA LEU A 22 29.81 -82.84 -1.94
C LEU A 22 30.79 -83.99 -1.69
N ALA A 23 31.45 -84.01 -0.53
CA ALA A 23 32.37 -85.09 -0.17
C ALA A 23 31.68 -86.46 -0.16
N THR A 24 30.51 -86.55 0.46
CA THR A 24 29.75 -87.80 0.55
C THR A 24 29.08 -88.18 -0.77
N PHE A 25 28.61 -87.20 -1.55
CA PHE A 25 28.03 -87.45 -2.87
C PHE A 25 29.07 -88.00 -3.86
N VAL A 26 30.26 -87.39 -3.92
CA VAL A 26 31.38 -87.86 -4.76
C VAL A 26 31.84 -89.26 -4.33
N GLN A 27 31.97 -89.50 -3.03
CA GLN A 27 32.34 -90.81 -2.50
C GLN A 27 31.31 -91.90 -2.85
N THR A 28 30.02 -91.59 -2.75
CA THR A 28 28.93 -92.53 -3.09
C THR A 28 28.86 -92.80 -4.59
N THR A 29 29.07 -91.77 -5.42
CA THR A 29 29.04 -91.88 -6.88
C THR A 29 30.22 -92.71 -7.41
N LEU A 30 31.41 -92.50 -6.87
CA LEU A 30 32.60 -93.28 -7.21
C LEU A 30 32.49 -94.74 -6.74
N ALA A 31 31.85 -94.98 -5.59
CA ALA A 31 31.56 -96.33 -5.11
C ALA A 31 30.56 -97.08 -6.01
N MET A 32 29.57 -96.39 -6.59
CA MET A 32 28.54 -96.98 -7.45
C MET A 32 29.05 -97.28 -8.87
N LEU A 33 30.04 -96.54 -9.35
CA LEU A 33 30.65 -96.71 -10.69
C LEU A 33 31.76 -97.78 -10.71
N GLU A 34 31.92 -98.58 -9.64
CA GLU A 34 32.98 -99.59 -9.44
C GLU A 34 34.41 -99.09 -9.76
N THR A 35 34.61 -97.78 -9.75
CA THR A 35 35.88 -97.15 -10.08
C THR A 35 36.60 -96.80 -8.79
N THR A 36 37.71 -97.46 -8.51
CA THR A 36 38.51 -97.14 -7.33
C THR A 36 39.09 -95.73 -7.44
N LEU A 37 38.87 -94.90 -6.41
CA LEU A 37 39.41 -93.54 -6.19
C LEU A 37 40.93 -93.37 -6.46
N GLY A 38 41.68 -94.46 -6.62
CA GLY A 38 43.11 -94.44 -6.96
C GLY A 38 43.45 -93.82 -8.32
N SER A 39 42.52 -93.76 -9.28
CA SER A 39 42.78 -93.17 -10.61
C SER A 39 42.59 -91.64 -10.67
N ALA A 40 42.04 -91.01 -9.62
CA ALA A 40 41.71 -89.58 -9.59
C ALA A 40 42.71 -88.71 -8.80
N GLY A 41 43.86 -89.24 -8.38
CA GLY A 41 44.94 -88.46 -7.75
C GLY A 41 44.71 -88.02 -6.29
N LEU A 42 43.72 -88.59 -5.58
CA LEU A 42 43.37 -88.24 -4.18
C LEU A 42 43.80 -89.30 -3.15
N GLY A 43 44.91 -90.01 -3.40
CA GLY A 43 45.37 -91.12 -2.54
C GLY A 43 45.73 -90.73 -1.10
N GLY A 44 46.17 -89.48 -0.87
CA GLY A 44 46.56 -89.00 0.47
C GLY A 44 45.41 -88.89 1.48
N ILE A 45 44.19 -88.60 1.00
CA ILE A 45 42.99 -88.49 1.85
C ILE A 45 42.41 -89.89 2.16
N GLN A 46 42.60 -90.83 1.24
CA GLN A 46 42.10 -92.20 1.36
C GLN A 46 42.77 -92.99 2.51
N GLY A 47 44.05 -92.72 2.79
CA GLY A 47 44.78 -93.32 3.91
C GLY A 47 44.35 -92.82 5.29
N ALA A 48 43.99 -91.55 5.41
CA ALA A 48 43.49 -90.97 6.66
C ALA A 48 42.05 -91.43 6.97
N ILE A 49 41.18 -91.53 5.95
CA ILE A 49 39.78 -91.95 6.11
C ILE A 49 39.65 -93.44 6.43
N ARG A 50 40.48 -94.31 5.83
CA ARG A 50 40.54 -95.75 6.17
C ARG A 50 41.11 -96.06 7.56
N SER A 51 41.71 -95.07 8.25
CA SER A 51 42.23 -95.27 9.61
C SER A 51 41.17 -95.12 10.70
N ILE A 52 39.94 -94.74 10.32
CA ILE A 52 38.83 -94.40 11.23
C ILE A 52 37.72 -95.44 11.04
N ALA A 53 37.50 -96.27 12.07
CA ALA A 53 36.59 -97.41 12.04
C ALA A 53 35.13 -97.05 11.67
N VAL A 54 34.70 -95.81 11.94
CA VAL A 54 33.38 -95.30 11.54
C VAL A 54 33.16 -95.33 10.03
N PHE A 55 34.16 -94.97 9.21
CA PHE A 55 33.94 -94.87 7.77
C PHE A 55 33.83 -96.24 7.11
N ASP A 56 34.53 -97.25 7.63
CA ASP A 56 34.35 -98.64 7.21
C ASP A 56 32.97 -99.16 7.61
N ALA A 57 32.53 -98.86 8.84
CA ALA A 57 31.21 -99.22 9.33
C ALA A 57 30.06 -98.54 8.53
N ALA A 58 30.23 -97.27 8.18
CA ALA A 58 29.34 -96.53 7.31
C ALA A 58 29.33 -97.09 5.87
N ALA A 59 30.49 -97.50 5.33
CA ALA A 59 30.57 -98.13 4.02
C ALA A 59 29.81 -99.47 4.00
N VAL A 60 29.98 -100.31 5.01
CA VAL A 60 29.24 -101.59 5.13
C VAL A 60 27.73 -101.36 5.16
N LEU A 61 27.25 -100.35 5.90
CA LEU A 61 25.83 -100.00 5.93
C LEU A 61 25.33 -99.43 4.61
N MET A 62 26.14 -98.61 3.92
CA MET A 62 25.82 -98.09 2.59
C MET A 62 25.62 -99.24 1.58
N TRP A 63 26.48 -100.26 1.60
CA TRP A 63 26.37 -101.42 0.70
C TRP A 63 25.11 -102.27 0.92
N LYS A 64 24.46 -102.18 2.09
CA LYS A 64 23.19 -102.87 2.34
C LYS A 64 22.00 -102.22 1.63
N SER A 65 22.10 -100.94 1.27
CA SER A 65 21.01 -100.19 0.63
C SER A 65 21.53 -99.07 -0.28
N PRO A 66 22.34 -99.38 -1.31
CA PRO A 66 23.07 -98.39 -2.09
C PRO A 66 22.15 -97.44 -2.85
N THR A 67 21.05 -97.94 -3.41
CA THR A 67 20.06 -97.14 -4.15
C THR A 67 19.37 -96.09 -3.27
N LEU A 68 19.05 -96.45 -2.03
CA LEU A 68 18.39 -95.56 -1.07
C LEU A 68 19.35 -94.46 -0.60
N VAL A 69 20.58 -94.82 -0.26
CA VAL A 69 21.62 -93.86 0.17
C VAL A 69 21.96 -92.90 -0.97
N PHE A 70 22.14 -93.41 -2.17
CA PHE A 70 22.41 -92.60 -3.36
C PHE A 70 21.24 -91.65 -3.68
N GLY A 71 20.00 -92.15 -3.63
CA GLY A 71 18.80 -91.34 -3.83
C GLY A 71 18.68 -90.21 -2.80
N LEU A 72 18.93 -90.49 -1.52
CA LEU A 72 18.94 -89.47 -0.46
C LEU A 72 20.03 -88.42 -0.68
N PHE A 73 21.24 -88.82 -1.09
CA PHE A 73 22.31 -87.85 -1.39
C PHE A 73 21.99 -86.96 -2.60
N ILE A 74 21.38 -87.51 -3.66
CA ILE A 74 20.90 -86.69 -4.79
C ILE A 74 19.87 -85.67 -4.32
N LEU A 75 18.91 -86.09 -3.48
CA LEU A 75 17.87 -85.20 -2.97
C LEU A 75 18.47 -84.11 -2.06
N ILE A 76 19.43 -84.44 -1.20
CA ILE A 76 20.14 -83.48 -0.35
C ILE A 76 20.92 -82.48 -1.20
N ALA A 77 21.69 -82.96 -2.19
CA ALA A 77 22.45 -82.09 -3.09
C ALA A 77 21.53 -81.18 -3.91
N GLY A 78 20.43 -81.73 -4.44
CA GLY A 78 19.41 -80.97 -5.17
C GLY A 78 18.74 -79.90 -4.30
N ALA A 79 18.39 -80.23 -3.06
CA ALA A 79 17.81 -79.28 -2.10
C ALA A 79 18.81 -78.19 -1.70
N TRP A 80 20.10 -78.51 -1.53
CA TRP A 80 21.14 -77.53 -1.23
C TRP A 80 21.43 -76.58 -2.41
N VAL A 81 21.44 -77.10 -3.64
CA VAL A 81 21.52 -76.28 -4.86
C VAL A 81 20.27 -75.39 -5.00
N ALA A 82 19.08 -75.95 -4.77
CA ALA A 82 17.83 -75.18 -4.80
C ALA A 82 17.84 -74.07 -3.74
N GLN A 83 18.37 -74.34 -2.53
CA GLN A 83 18.59 -73.33 -1.50
C GLN A 83 19.52 -72.22 -2.02
N GLY A 84 20.66 -72.57 -2.62
CA GLY A 84 21.61 -71.58 -3.14
C GLY A 84 21.04 -70.74 -4.29
N VAL A 85 20.30 -71.35 -5.22
CA VAL A 85 19.64 -70.64 -6.32
C VAL A 85 18.51 -69.74 -5.82
N ALA A 86 17.69 -70.22 -4.87
CA ALA A 86 16.64 -69.43 -4.26
C ALA A 86 17.21 -68.26 -3.45
N GLN A 87 18.31 -68.48 -2.74
CA GLN A 87 18.95 -67.49 -1.88
C GLN A 87 19.70 -66.42 -2.70
N PHE A 88 20.59 -66.81 -3.61
CA PHE A 88 21.47 -65.87 -4.32
C PHE A 88 20.96 -65.48 -5.72
N GLY A 89 20.18 -66.34 -6.37
CA GLY A 89 19.71 -66.11 -7.75
C GLY A 89 18.32 -65.51 -7.85
N ARG A 90 17.38 -65.95 -7.01
CA ARG A 90 15.97 -65.49 -7.02
C ARG A 90 15.55 -64.66 -5.81
N ARG A 91 16.39 -64.57 -4.77
CA ARG A 91 16.12 -63.87 -3.51
C ARG A 91 14.75 -64.20 -2.89
N ASN A 92 14.31 -65.46 -2.97
CA ASN A 92 13.00 -65.88 -2.47
C ASN A 92 13.12 -66.56 -1.10
N ARG A 93 12.67 -65.83 -0.06
CA ARG A 93 12.75 -66.22 1.35
C ARG A 93 12.11 -67.57 1.63
N ASP A 94 10.85 -67.76 1.21
CA ASP A 94 10.07 -68.95 1.53
C ASP A 94 10.69 -70.21 0.91
N VAL A 95 11.15 -70.11 -0.34
CA VAL A 95 11.79 -71.22 -1.04
C VAL A 95 13.16 -71.55 -0.41
N THR A 96 13.92 -70.56 0.03
CA THR A 96 15.20 -70.78 0.71
C THR A 96 15.03 -71.45 2.08
N PHE A 97 14.05 -71.03 2.90
CA PHE A 97 13.77 -71.69 4.18
C PHE A 97 13.20 -73.09 3.99
N ALA A 98 12.31 -73.29 3.01
CA ALA A 98 11.79 -74.61 2.67
C ALA A 98 12.91 -75.55 2.19
N ALA A 99 13.83 -75.06 1.35
CA ALA A 99 14.97 -75.83 0.87
C ALA A 99 15.97 -76.14 1.99
N ALA A 100 16.30 -75.19 2.87
CA ALA A 100 17.16 -75.42 4.04
C ALA A 100 16.55 -76.43 5.04
N GLY A 101 15.24 -76.34 5.26
CA GLY A 101 14.48 -77.32 6.04
C GLY A 101 14.51 -78.71 5.41
N LEU A 102 14.32 -78.79 4.08
CA LEU A 102 14.37 -80.05 3.33
C LEU A 102 15.77 -80.68 3.39
N VAL A 103 16.84 -79.91 3.21
CA VAL A 103 18.24 -80.37 3.38
C VAL A 103 18.43 -80.97 4.77
N SER A 104 17.94 -80.29 5.80
CA SER A 104 18.05 -80.74 7.19
C SER A 104 17.31 -82.06 7.41
N VAL A 105 16.04 -82.15 7.01
CA VAL A 105 15.21 -83.36 7.16
C VAL A 105 15.82 -84.55 6.43
N LEU A 106 16.30 -84.35 5.20
CA LEU A 106 16.92 -85.42 4.41
C LEU A 106 18.24 -85.90 5.02
N PHE A 107 19.05 -84.99 5.60
CA PHE A 107 20.26 -85.36 6.33
C PHE A 107 19.96 -86.17 7.59
N PHE A 108 18.96 -85.76 8.37
CA PHE A 108 18.52 -86.52 9.54
C PHE A 108 17.95 -87.89 9.13
N ALA A 109 17.15 -87.95 8.06
CA ALA A 109 16.62 -89.20 7.52
C ALA A 109 17.74 -90.15 7.05
N LEU A 110 18.78 -89.63 6.41
CA LEU A 110 19.93 -90.41 5.99
C LEU A 110 20.73 -90.95 7.19
N PHE A 111 21.10 -90.08 8.13
CA PHE A 111 21.98 -90.47 9.24
C PHE A 111 21.26 -91.31 10.30
N PHE A 112 20.05 -90.93 10.69
CA PHE A 112 19.29 -91.70 11.68
C PHE A 112 18.45 -92.82 11.07
N GLY A 113 18.11 -92.76 9.78
CA GLY A 113 17.39 -93.85 9.11
C GLY A 113 18.32 -94.94 8.61
N VAL A 114 19.45 -94.59 7.97
CA VAL A 114 20.36 -95.58 7.37
C VAL A 114 21.51 -95.92 8.29
N TYR A 115 22.09 -94.92 8.97
CA TYR A 115 23.32 -95.10 9.73
C TYR A 115 23.12 -95.34 11.23
N ALA A 116 21.90 -95.28 11.76
CA ALA A 116 21.61 -95.59 13.16
C ALA A 116 22.14 -96.94 13.67
N PRO A 117 22.20 -98.03 12.87
CA PRO A 117 22.80 -99.29 13.31
C PRO A 117 24.29 -99.18 13.71
N MET A 118 24.98 -98.07 13.39
CA MET A 118 26.35 -97.83 13.85
C MET A 118 26.52 -97.75 15.36
N PHE A 119 25.47 -97.39 16.11
CA PHE A 119 25.53 -97.39 17.58
C PHE A 119 25.67 -98.79 18.20
N GLY A 120 25.38 -99.85 17.42
CA GLY A 120 25.52 -101.24 17.85
C GLY A 120 26.73 -101.97 17.25
N MET A 121 27.62 -101.28 16.53
CA MET A 121 28.84 -101.86 15.96
C MET A 121 30.07 -101.58 16.84
N ASP A 122 31.11 -102.41 16.72
CA ASP A 122 32.40 -102.28 17.44
C ASP A 122 33.22 -101.08 16.90
N VAL A 123 32.69 -99.87 17.09
CA VAL A 123 33.27 -98.62 16.61
C VAL A 123 33.43 -97.66 17.79
N PRO A 124 34.57 -96.96 17.93
CA PRO A 124 34.78 -96.04 19.05
C PRO A 124 33.69 -94.98 19.13
N THR A 125 33.06 -94.84 20.31
CA THR A 125 31.90 -93.95 20.54
C THR A 125 32.18 -92.51 20.14
N VAL A 126 33.40 -92.00 20.39
CA VAL A 126 33.81 -90.64 20.02
C VAL A 126 33.72 -90.41 18.51
N GLN A 127 34.07 -91.41 17.71
CA GLN A 127 34.00 -91.31 16.25
C GLN A 127 32.54 -91.36 15.78
N VAL A 128 31.70 -92.23 16.37
CA VAL A 128 30.26 -92.32 16.04
C VAL A 128 29.57 -91.00 16.37
N VAL A 129 29.83 -90.42 17.55
CA VAL A 129 29.31 -89.11 17.94
C VAL A 129 29.77 -88.02 16.97
N GLY A 130 31.04 -88.01 16.58
CA GLY A 130 31.57 -87.07 15.58
C GLY A 130 30.89 -87.19 14.21
N PHE A 131 30.57 -88.41 13.78
CA PHE A 131 29.84 -88.67 12.53
C PHE A 131 28.40 -88.17 12.56
N PHE A 132 27.68 -88.43 13.66
CA PHE A 132 26.31 -87.94 13.84
C PHE A 132 26.22 -86.43 14.14
N ALA A 133 27.34 -85.77 14.46
CA ALA A 133 27.39 -84.31 14.57
C ALA A 133 27.37 -83.61 13.19
N VAL A 134 27.77 -84.29 12.11
CA VAL A 134 27.83 -83.71 10.75
C VAL A 134 26.46 -83.20 10.26
N PRO A 135 25.35 -83.97 10.36
CA PRO A 135 24.01 -83.47 10.04
C PRO A 135 23.59 -82.23 10.83
N VAL A 136 23.93 -82.18 12.12
CA VAL A 136 23.57 -81.07 13.01
C VAL A 136 24.32 -79.80 12.61
N LEU A 137 25.62 -79.91 12.31
CA LEU A 137 26.42 -78.79 11.85
C LEU A 137 26.01 -78.33 10.45
N ALA A 138 25.71 -79.25 9.53
CA ALA A 138 25.26 -78.93 8.17
C ALA A 138 23.88 -78.26 8.18
N ALA A 139 22.92 -78.78 8.96
CA ALA A 139 21.60 -78.17 9.15
C ALA A 139 21.70 -76.80 9.81
N GLY A 140 22.50 -76.69 10.88
CA GLY A 140 22.77 -75.43 11.55
C GLY A 140 23.39 -74.38 10.62
N ALA A 141 24.36 -74.78 9.78
CA ALA A 141 24.98 -73.90 8.79
C ALA A 141 24.01 -73.49 7.68
N ALA A 142 23.17 -74.40 7.18
CA ALA A 142 22.18 -74.12 6.14
C ALA A 142 21.09 -73.15 6.63
N ILE A 143 20.59 -73.33 7.86
CA ILE A 143 19.60 -72.45 8.48
C ILE A 143 20.25 -71.10 8.85
N ALA A 144 21.46 -71.10 9.41
CA ALA A 144 22.19 -69.88 9.73
C ALA A 144 22.49 -69.05 8.47
N ALA A 145 22.78 -69.70 7.33
CA ALA A 145 22.95 -69.04 6.06
C ALA A 145 21.66 -68.36 5.58
N ALA A 146 20.48 -68.96 5.81
CA ALA A 146 19.19 -68.37 5.47
C ALA A 146 18.77 -67.23 6.43
N LEU A 147 19.08 -67.36 7.72
CA LEU A 147 18.77 -66.36 8.75
C LEU A 147 19.64 -65.10 8.65
N ARG A 148 20.92 -65.25 8.28
CA ARG A 148 21.85 -64.12 8.10
C ARG A 148 21.75 -63.50 6.71
N HIS A 149 20.92 -64.04 5.83
CA HIS A 149 20.69 -63.44 4.52
C HIS A 149 19.74 -62.27 4.64
N ASP A 150 20.11 -61.15 4.02
CA ASP A 150 19.40 -59.90 4.10
C ASP A 150 18.29 -59.92 3.03
N TRP A 151 17.05 -60.05 3.48
CA TRP A 151 15.89 -60.25 2.60
C TRP A 151 15.28 -58.90 2.22
N ASP A 152 15.19 -58.61 0.92
CA ASP A 152 14.67 -57.33 0.39
C ASP A 152 13.33 -56.91 1.04
N GLU A 153 12.43 -57.84 1.34
CA GLU A 153 11.12 -57.58 1.99
C GLU A 153 11.24 -57.05 3.43
N LYS A 154 12.18 -57.57 4.23
CA LYS A 154 12.42 -57.07 5.59
C LYS A 154 13.06 -55.69 5.58
N VAL A 155 13.92 -55.44 4.61
CA VAL A 155 14.59 -54.14 4.45
C VAL A 155 13.57 -53.08 4.04
N VAL A 156 12.65 -53.42 3.12
CA VAL A 156 11.54 -52.54 2.76
C VAL A 156 10.68 -52.28 4.00
N GLU A 157 10.20 -53.31 4.72
CA GLU A 157 9.36 -53.11 5.92
C GLU A 157 10.03 -52.21 6.99
N GLU A 158 11.31 -52.47 7.32
CA GLU A 158 12.05 -51.70 8.32
C GLU A 158 12.30 -50.26 7.87
N LYS A 159 12.69 -50.05 6.60
CA LYS A 159 12.96 -48.70 6.08
C LYS A 159 11.71 -47.91 5.77
N SER A 160 10.62 -48.55 5.36
CA SER A 160 9.30 -47.91 5.27
C SER A 160 8.84 -47.41 6.63
N ALA A 161 9.03 -48.20 7.70
CA ALA A 161 8.70 -47.77 9.05
C ALA A 161 9.56 -46.59 9.52
N GLU A 162 10.87 -46.59 9.18
CA GLU A 162 11.75 -45.45 9.44
C GLU A 162 11.33 -44.20 8.64
N LEU A 163 10.98 -44.34 7.36
CA LEU A 163 10.48 -43.22 6.55
C LEU A 163 9.17 -42.65 7.09
N ALA A 164 8.27 -43.51 7.61
CA ALA A 164 7.05 -43.06 8.26
C ALA A 164 7.31 -42.29 9.57
N GLU A 165 8.33 -42.69 10.34
CA GLU A 165 8.79 -41.92 11.52
C GLU A 165 9.35 -40.55 11.09
N VAL A 166 10.19 -40.52 10.05
CA VAL A 166 10.76 -39.28 9.51
C VAL A 166 9.67 -38.35 8.95
N ALA A 167 8.64 -38.89 8.30
CA ALA A 167 7.49 -38.12 7.84
C ALA A 167 6.70 -37.52 9.00
N SER A 168 6.47 -38.29 10.07
CA SER A 168 5.82 -37.79 11.29
C SER A 168 6.65 -36.68 11.96
N GLU A 169 7.98 -36.82 11.99
CA GLU A 169 8.87 -35.80 12.54
C GLU A 169 8.88 -34.52 11.70
N LEU A 170 8.87 -34.64 10.36
CA LEU A 170 8.74 -33.50 9.46
C LEU A 170 7.42 -32.74 9.69
N ASP A 171 6.31 -33.47 9.85
CA ASP A 171 5.01 -32.86 10.14
C ASP A 171 5.00 -32.13 11.49
N GLU A 172 5.58 -32.73 12.53
CA GLU A 172 5.74 -32.10 13.85
C GLU A 172 6.58 -30.81 13.78
N LYS A 173 7.69 -30.84 13.03
CA LYS A 173 8.55 -29.66 12.82
C LYS A 173 7.81 -28.56 12.05
N ARG A 174 7.05 -28.91 11.01
CA ARG A 174 6.23 -27.96 10.25
C ARG A 174 5.14 -27.33 11.11
N GLU A 175 4.45 -28.12 11.92
CA GLU A 175 3.42 -27.62 12.85
C GLU A 175 4.03 -26.69 13.90
N THR A 176 5.16 -27.09 14.49
CA THR A 176 5.92 -26.29 15.45
C THR A 176 6.35 -24.94 14.85
N PHE A 177 6.81 -24.95 13.59
CA PHE A 177 7.13 -23.73 12.87
C PHE A 177 5.92 -22.81 12.74
N GLU A 178 4.79 -23.31 12.22
CA GLU A 178 3.61 -22.50 11.97
C GLU A 178 2.96 -21.96 13.25
N GLU A 179 2.93 -22.76 14.32
CA GLU A 179 2.42 -22.32 15.61
C GLU A 179 3.31 -21.25 16.23
N THR A 180 4.63 -21.47 16.21
CA THR A 180 5.59 -20.52 16.80
C THR A 180 5.67 -19.23 15.98
N TYR A 181 5.60 -19.31 14.65
CA TYR A 181 5.53 -18.14 13.77
C TYR A 181 4.28 -17.31 14.08
N ARG A 182 3.09 -17.94 14.14
CA ARG A 182 1.84 -17.26 14.49
C ARG A 182 1.87 -16.62 15.87
N ARG A 183 2.54 -17.25 16.84
CA ARG A 183 2.63 -16.73 18.21
C ARG A 183 3.64 -15.58 18.38
N ARG A 184 4.81 -15.65 17.74
CA ARG A 184 5.90 -14.69 17.95
C ARG A 184 5.93 -13.55 16.94
N ILE A 185 5.65 -13.87 15.68
CA ILE A 185 5.69 -12.92 14.56
C ILE A 185 4.28 -12.43 14.25
N GLY A 186 3.32 -13.36 14.20
CA GLY A 186 1.90 -13.02 14.04
C GLY A 186 1.57 -12.51 12.64
N ASP A 187 0.58 -11.61 12.59
CA ASP A 187 0.19 -10.88 11.40
C ASP A 187 1.10 -9.65 11.21
N LEU A 188 1.53 -9.41 9.98
CA LEU A 188 2.53 -8.40 9.64
C LEU A 188 1.94 -7.19 8.92
N ASP A 189 0.63 -7.19 8.62
CA ASP A 189 -0.02 -6.12 7.86
C ASP A 189 0.21 -4.73 8.50
N ALA A 190 0.07 -4.63 9.82
CA ALA A 190 0.30 -3.38 10.57
C ALA A 190 1.76 -2.88 10.53
N LEU A 191 2.73 -3.75 10.21
CA LEU A 191 4.14 -3.39 10.08
C LEU A 191 4.54 -3.08 8.63
N SER A 192 3.64 -3.29 7.67
CA SER A 192 3.95 -3.17 6.24
C SER A 192 4.28 -1.73 5.82
N GLU A 193 3.68 -0.73 6.47
CA GLU A 193 3.93 0.68 6.15
C GLU A 193 5.27 1.18 6.71
N VAL A 194 5.62 0.71 7.92
CA VAL A 194 6.84 1.12 8.61
C VAL A 194 8.06 0.33 8.12
N ALA A 195 7.90 -0.96 7.81
CA ALA A 195 8.98 -1.85 7.40
C ALA A 195 8.60 -2.74 6.20
N PRO A 196 8.23 -2.17 5.04
CA PRO A 196 7.71 -2.93 3.90
C PRO A 196 8.67 -4.02 3.42
N THR A 197 9.95 -3.67 3.29
CA THR A 197 11.01 -4.61 2.87
C THR A 197 11.28 -5.68 3.92
N GLY A 198 11.02 -5.40 5.20
CA GLY A 198 11.16 -6.37 6.27
C GLY A 198 10.04 -7.40 6.28
N VAL A 199 8.80 -6.93 6.12
CA VAL A 199 7.62 -7.79 6.01
C VAL A 199 7.72 -8.70 4.78
N GLU A 200 8.02 -8.15 3.60
CA GLU A 200 8.17 -8.93 2.37
C GLU A 200 9.21 -10.05 2.52
N ARG A 201 10.35 -9.75 3.16
CA ARG A 201 11.42 -10.70 3.40
C ARG A 201 11.04 -11.76 4.44
N ALA A 202 10.35 -11.39 5.51
CA ALA A 202 9.86 -12.36 6.49
C ALA A 202 8.85 -13.35 5.85
N GLU A 203 7.98 -12.85 4.97
CA GLU A 203 7.05 -13.69 4.21
C GLU A 203 7.74 -14.56 3.15
N GLU A 204 8.80 -14.05 2.52
CA GLU A 204 9.65 -14.83 1.62
C GLU A 204 10.33 -15.97 2.36
N ASP A 205 10.99 -15.69 3.48
CA ASP A 205 11.68 -16.67 4.32
C ASP A 205 10.70 -17.73 4.85
N ARG A 206 9.49 -17.32 5.29
CA ARG A 206 8.41 -18.24 5.67
C ARG A 206 8.01 -19.17 4.52
N ARG A 207 7.92 -18.63 3.30
CA ARG A 207 7.59 -19.43 2.09
C ARG A 207 8.74 -20.35 1.71
N GLU A 208 10.00 -19.93 1.90
CA GLU A 208 11.18 -20.75 1.66
C GLU A 208 11.21 -21.97 2.59
N PHE A 209 11.02 -21.77 3.90
CA PHE A 209 10.95 -22.88 4.87
C PHE A 209 9.83 -23.88 4.54
N ARG A 210 8.65 -23.38 4.15
CA ARG A 210 7.53 -24.24 3.71
C ARG A 210 7.89 -25.06 2.47
N ARG A 211 8.53 -24.43 1.48
CA ARG A 211 8.97 -25.13 0.27
C ARG A 211 10.00 -26.20 0.61
N GLU A 212 10.93 -25.93 1.51
CA GLU A 212 11.91 -26.92 1.95
C GLU A 212 11.22 -28.13 2.62
N CYS A 213 10.22 -27.89 3.47
CA CYS A 213 9.41 -28.97 4.05
C CYS A 213 8.63 -29.75 2.98
N ASP A 214 7.98 -29.06 2.05
CA ASP A 214 7.19 -29.68 0.98
C ASP A 214 8.08 -30.50 0.02
N ASP A 215 9.29 -30.04 -0.27
CA ASP A 215 10.29 -30.74 -1.07
C ASP A 215 10.75 -32.03 -0.37
N ILE A 216 11.00 -31.98 0.95
CA ILE A 216 11.35 -33.18 1.74
C ILE A 216 10.17 -34.16 1.79
N ALA A 217 8.93 -33.68 1.93
CA ALA A 217 7.73 -34.50 1.91
C ALA A 217 7.53 -35.21 0.55
N ALA A 218 7.75 -34.49 -0.55
CA ALA A 218 7.69 -35.07 -1.89
C ALA A 218 8.76 -36.15 -2.11
N ASP A 219 9.98 -35.93 -1.59
CA ASP A 219 11.06 -36.92 -1.66
C ASP A 219 10.77 -38.15 -0.76
N LEU A 220 10.16 -37.96 0.42
CA LEU A 220 9.69 -39.06 1.29
C LEU A 220 8.66 -39.94 0.57
N ASP A 221 7.66 -39.34 -0.07
CA ASP A 221 6.65 -40.04 -0.86
C ASP A 221 7.27 -40.79 -2.06
N ALA A 222 8.29 -40.20 -2.71
CA ALA A 222 8.99 -40.82 -3.82
C ALA A 222 9.81 -42.03 -3.36
N ALA A 223 10.48 -41.92 -2.20
CA ALA A 223 11.32 -42.96 -1.63
C ALA A 223 10.54 -44.25 -1.33
N GLU A 224 9.30 -44.17 -0.83
CA GLU A 224 8.46 -45.34 -0.54
C GLU A 224 8.22 -46.27 -1.75
N ARG A 225 8.39 -45.76 -2.97
CA ARG A 225 8.13 -46.51 -4.22
C ARG A 225 9.39 -47.18 -4.80
N GLN A 226 10.55 -47.01 -4.15
CA GLN A 226 11.85 -47.44 -4.68
C GLN A 226 12.28 -48.85 -4.25
N SER A 227 13.41 -49.32 -4.80
CA SER A 227 13.99 -50.61 -4.45
C SER A 227 14.69 -50.59 -3.08
N ALA A 228 14.86 -51.77 -2.44
CA ALA A 228 15.41 -51.89 -1.08
C ALA A 228 16.83 -51.30 -0.90
N GLU A 229 17.64 -51.24 -1.95
CA GLU A 229 19.01 -50.70 -1.89
C GLU A 229 19.02 -49.17 -2.02
N GLU A 230 18.13 -48.62 -2.84
CA GLU A 230 17.92 -47.17 -2.98
C GLU A 230 17.26 -46.59 -1.73
N LEU A 231 16.22 -47.26 -1.22
CA LEU A 231 15.52 -46.94 0.04
C LEU A 231 16.48 -46.72 1.22
N ARG A 232 17.57 -47.51 1.32
CA ARG A 232 18.54 -47.37 2.42
C ARG A 232 19.36 -46.10 2.36
N VAL A 233 19.79 -45.72 1.16
CA VAL A 233 20.59 -44.51 0.97
C VAL A 233 19.69 -43.29 1.13
N GLU A 234 18.49 -43.36 0.58
CA GLU A 234 17.52 -42.28 0.60
C GLU A 234 16.98 -42.02 2.00
N ALA A 235 16.62 -43.07 2.77
CA ALA A 235 16.14 -42.90 4.15
C ALA A 235 17.17 -42.20 5.07
N ALA A 236 18.45 -42.55 4.97
CA ALA A 236 19.49 -41.89 5.76
C ALA A 236 19.69 -40.42 5.35
N SER A 237 19.60 -40.13 4.05
CA SER A 237 19.68 -38.75 3.54
C SER A 237 18.48 -37.91 3.95
N LEU A 238 17.28 -38.46 3.88
CA LEU A 238 16.03 -37.78 4.25
C LEU A 238 15.97 -37.52 5.75
N ARG A 239 16.34 -38.51 6.56
CA ARG A 239 16.46 -38.32 8.01
C ARG A 239 17.42 -37.18 8.35
N SER A 240 18.60 -37.15 7.73
CA SER A 240 19.55 -36.06 7.96
C SER A 240 19.02 -34.69 7.54
N ARG A 241 18.17 -34.60 6.51
CA ARG A 241 17.54 -33.33 6.08
C ARG A 241 16.48 -32.89 7.06
N VAL A 242 15.62 -33.80 7.52
CA VAL A 242 14.62 -33.50 8.58
C VAL A 242 15.31 -33.12 9.88
N ASP A 243 16.35 -33.84 10.28
CA ASP A 243 17.15 -33.54 11.48
C ASP A 243 17.76 -32.13 11.40
N SER A 244 18.18 -31.67 10.22
CA SER A 244 18.75 -30.33 10.02
C SER A 244 17.73 -29.19 10.03
N LEU A 245 16.44 -29.48 9.85
CA LEU A 245 15.40 -28.46 10.01
C LEU A 245 15.31 -28.05 11.47
N ASP A 246 15.51 -26.77 11.75
CA ASP A 246 15.34 -26.19 13.07
C ASP A 246 14.29 -25.08 13.00
N PRO A 247 13.00 -25.43 13.24
CA PRO A 247 11.91 -24.46 13.24
C PRO A 247 12.13 -23.27 14.16
N GLU A 248 12.72 -23.50 15.34
CA GLU A 248 12.86 -22.49 16.37
C GLU A 248 13.96 -21.49 16.00
N ALA A 249 15.11 -22.01 15.55
CA ALA A 249 16.22 -21.17 15.10
C ALA A 249 15.84 -20.35 13.85
N GLU A 250 15.07 -20.93 12.93
CA GLU A 250 14.63 -20.22 11.73
C GLU A 250 13.65 -19.08 12.07
N ILE A 251 12.72 -19.30 13.01
CA ILE A 251 11.81 -18.24 13.45
C ILE A 251 12.54 -17.16 14.22
N GLU A 252 13.53 -17.52 15.05
CA GLU A 252 14.39 -16.54 15.74
C GLU A 252 15.12 -15.67 14.70
N ARG A 253 15.73 -16.30 13.69
CA ARG A 253 16.38 -15.58 12.58
C ARG A 253 15.43 -14.63 11.86
N ILE A 254 14.25 -15.10 11.45
CA ILE A 254 13.24 -14.25 10.77
C ILE A 254 12.80 -13.11 11.68
N GLY A 255 12.54 -13.41 12.96
CA GLY A 255 12.08 -12.43 13.95
C GLY A 255 13.11 -11.33 14.20
N ASP A 256 14.39 -11.68 14.35
CA ASP A 256 15.47 -10.72 14.59
C ASP A 256 15.73 -9.84 13.36
N ASP A 257 15.78 -10.45 12.17
CA ASP A 257 15.89 -9.73 10.90
C ASP A 257 14.73 -8.71 10.71
N LEU A 258 13.52 -9.10 11.10
CA LEU A 258 12.35 -8.24 11.01
C LEU A 258 12.39 -7.14 12.08
N ARG A 259 12.76 -7.45 13.33
CA ARG A 259 12.92 -6.46 14.41
C ARG A 259 13.90 -5.35 14.03
N ASP A 260 15.05 -5.71 13.48
CA ASP A 260 16.05 -4.73 13.05
C ASP A 260 15.49 -3.76 12.00
N ARG A 261 14.69 -4.29 11.06
CA ARG A 261 14.04 -3.49 10.00
C ARG A 261 12.89 -2.65 10.54
N VAL A 262 12.09 -3.19 11.47
CA VAL A 262 11.04 -2.44 12.16
C VAL A 262 11.65 -1.29 12.97
N ALA A 263 12.71 -1.54 13.73
CA ALA A 263 13.43 -0.49 14.46
C ALA A 263 13.93 0.62 13.51
N SER A 264 14.54 0.24 12.39
CA SER A 264 14.97 1.22 11.38
C SER A 264 13.79 2.00 10.76
N GLY A 265 12.67 1.32 10.52
CA GLY A 265 11.44 1.91 10.02
C GLY A 265 10.84 2.93 11.00
N VAL A 266 10.65 2.52 12.26
CA VAL A 266 10.15 3.38 13.35
C VAL A 266 11.00 4.64 13.48
N LYS A 267 12.32 4.51 13.43
CA LYS A 267 13.23 5.67 13.48
C LYS A 267 13.07 6.60 12.29
N THR A 268 12.78 6.07 11.11
CA THR A 268 12.61 6.86 9.90
C THR A 268 11.27 7.58 9.88
N THR A 269 10.19 6.87 10.23
CA THR A 269 8.81 7.38 10.17
C THR A 269 8.49 8.28 11.35
N TYR A 270 8.83 7.85 12.58
CA TYR A 270 8.41 8.53 13.81
C TYR A 270 9.57 9.20 14.56
N GLY A 271 10.81 9.11 14.05
CA GLY A 271 11.98 9.75 14.68
C GLY A 271 11.88 11.27 14.73
N THR A 272 11.10 11.87 13.82
CA THR A 272 10.71 13.27 13.91
C THR A 272 9.34 13.43 13.27
N VAL A 273 8.28 13.29 14.07
CA VAL A 273 6.92 13.56 13.61
C VAL A 273 6.80 15.05 13.30
N GLN A 274 6.54 15.40 12.05
CA GLN A 274 6.39 16.78 11.58
C GLN A 274 5.17 16.88 10.66
N CYS A 275 4.31 17.86 10.92
CA CYS A 275 3.28 18.27 9.98
C CYS A 275 3.77 19.51 9.23
N TRP A 276 3.66 19.50 7.91
CA TRP A 276 4.08 20.62 7.05
C TRP A 276 2.86 21.43 6.62
N SER A 277 2.99 22.75 6.74
CA SER A 277 2.00 23.71 6.27
C SER A 277 2.11 23.96 4.77
N ARG A 278 1.00 24.36 4.14
CA ARG A 278 1.01 24.93 2.78
C ARG A 278 1.88 26.18 2.63
N TYR A 279 2.22 26.83 3.73
CA TYR A 279 3.11 28.00 3.81
C TYR A 279 4.59 27.62 3.99
N ASP A 280 5.00 26.40 3.60
CA ASP A 280 6.38 25.89 3.63
C ASP A 280 7.06 25.94 5.01
N ARG A 281 6.29 25.77 6.09
CA ARG A 281 6.79 25.73 7.48
C ARG A 281 6.18 24.58 8.26
N ALA A 282 6.98 23.96 9.13
CA ALA A 282 6.53 22.89 10.01
C ALA A 282 5.81 23.46 11.25
N TYR A 283 4.77 22.76 11.71
CA TYR A 283 4.03 23.11 12.92
C TYR A 283 4.78 22.73 14.21
N GLU A 284 4.65 23.54 15.25
CA GLU A 284 5.14 23.24 16.61
C GLU A 284 4.16 22.33 17.36
N LEU A 285 4.14 21.04 17.03
CA LEU A 285 3.19 20.06 17.58
C LEU A 285 3.18 19.98 19.13
N VAL A 286 4.26 20.42 19.79
CA VAL A 286 4.37 20.54 21.26
C VAL A 286 3.33 21.49 21.87
N ASN A 287 2.83 22.45 21.09
CA ASN A 287 1.85 23.44 21.53
C ASN A 287 0.41 22.96 21.33
N LEU A 288 0.19 21.80 20.72
CA LEU A 288 -1.15 21.25 20.53
C LEU A 288 -1.84 20.90 21.87
N PRO A 289 -3.19 20.90 21.89
CA PRO A 289 -3.94 20.43 23.05
C PRO A 289 -3.51 19.02 23.51
N GLY A 290 -3.61 18.78 24.82
CA GLY A 290 -3.24 17.51 25.49
C GLY A 290 -3.59 16.24 24.70
N ARG A 291 -4.83 16.17 24.19
CA ARG A 291 -5.38 15.04 23.42
C ARG A 291 -4.66 14.71 22.09
N PHE A 292 -3.79 15.59 21.60
CA PHE A 292 -3.03 15.45 20.36
C PHE A 292 -1.52 15.43 20.60
N ARG A 293 -1.03 16.08 21.67
CA ARG A 293 0.39 16.02 22.03
C ARG A 293 0.77 14.73 22.76
N GLU A 294 -0.21 14.10 23.40
CA GLU A 294 -0.05 12.88 24.20
C GLU A 294 -0.91 11.76 23.60
N ILE A 295 -0.32 10.56 23.51
CA ILE A 295 -0.97 9.35 23.04
C ILE A 295 -1.01 8.30 24.15
N ASP A 296 -2.20 7.74 24.34
CA ASP A 296 -2.44 6.60 25.23
C ASP A 296 -2.62 5.34 24.39
N VAL A 297 -1.55 4.54 24.29
CA VAL A 297 -1.58 3.23 23.64
C VAL A 297 -1.60 2.16 24.73
N PRO A 298 -2.47 1.13 24.70
CA PRO A 298 -2.46 0.03 25.68
C PRO A 298 -1.12 -0.73 25.73
N ALA A 299 -0.42 -0.71 24.59
CA ALA A 299 1.00 -0.95 24.43
C ALA A 299 1.82 -0.44 25.61
N PHE A 300 1.61 0.85 25.92
CA PHE A 300 2.49 1.75 26.65
C PHE A 300 2.18 1.73 28.14
N ASP A 301 3.21 1.86 28.99
CA ASP A 301 3.03 1.87 30.45
C ASP A 301 2.35 3.16 30.95
N ALA A 302 2.39 4.23 30.16
CA ALA A 302 1.82 5.53 30.45
C ALA A 302 1.56 6.30 29.15
N SER A 303 0.87 7.43 29.27
CA SER A 303 0.74 8.40 28.18
C SER A 303 2.11 8.89 27.71
N VAL A 304 2.34 8.89 26.40
CA VAL A 304 3.62 9.26 25.79
C VAL A 304 3.43 10.51 24.96
N HIS A 305 4.39 11.44 25.04
CA HIS A 305 4.38 12.62 24.19
C HIS A 305 4.79 12.24 22.76
N ILE A 306 4.15 12.84 21.74
CA ILE A 306 4.30 12.44 20.33
C ILE A 306 5.76 12.46 19.83
N ASP A 307 6.59 13.37 20.35
CA ASP A 307 8.03 13.49 20.06
C ASP A 307 8.89 12.32 20.58
N ARG A 308 8.36 11.52 21.52
CA ARG A 308 9.04 10.37 22.14
C ARG A 308 8.46 9.03 21.74
N VAL A 309 7.46 9.02 20.85
CA VAL A 309 6.81 7.78 20.43
C VAL A 309 7.78 6.84 19.74
N SER A 310 8.72 7.37 18.94
CA SER A 310 9.79 6.56 18.35
C SER A 310 10.66 5.89 19.41
N ASP A 311 11.11 6.62 20.43
CA ASP A 311 11.92 6.07 21.52
C ASP A 311 11.18 4.94 22.26
N VAL A 312 9.89 5.13 22.57
CA VAL A 312 9.10 4.12 23.29
C VAL A 312 8.80 2.89 22.43
N LEU A 313 8.58 3.05 21.13
CA LEU A 313 8.43 1.93 20.21
C LEU A 313 9.75 1.17 20.03
N LEU A 314 10.87 1.88 19.92
CA LEU A 314 12.21 1.29 19.82
C LEU A 314 12.56 0.49 21.09
N ASP A 315 12.30 1.04 22.27
CA ASP A 315 12.53 0.34 23.54
C ASP A 315 11.79 -1.00 23.59
N ARG A 316 10.59 -1.11 23.02
CA ARG A 316 9.85 -2.39 22.93
C ARG A 316 10.44 -3.37 21.94
N VAL A 317 10.83 -2.88 20.77
CA VAL A 317 11.49 -3.71 19.76
C VAL A 317 12.79 -4.29 20.33
N GLU A 318 13.57 -3.48 21.05
CA GLU A 318 14.82 -3.88 21.70
C GLU A 318 14.61 -4.78 22.92
N ALA A 319 13.52 -4.59 23.68
CA ALA A 319 13.14 -5.46 24.79
C ALA A 319 12.73 -6.88 24.34
N GLY A 320 12.48 -7.06 23.04
CA GLY A 320 12.11 -8.34 22.46
C GLY A 320 10.62 -8.67 22.60
N ASP A 321 9.76 -7.65 22.72
CA ASP A 321 8.31 -7.81 22.71
C ASP A 321 7.85 -8.53 21.44
N ASP A 322 6.66 -9.13 21.48
CA ASP A 322 6.09 -9.79 20.31
C ASP A 322 5.76 -8.77 19.21
N LEU A 323 6.09 -9.12 17.97
CA LEU A 323 5.97 -8.20 16.83
C LEU A 323 4.52 -7.83 16.52
N GLN A 324 3.57 -8.68 16.92
CA GLN A 324 2.15 -8.38 16.78
C GLN A 324 1.71 -7.24 17.71
N THR A 325 2.17 -7.22 18.95
CA THR A 325 1.94 -6.14 19.91
C THR A 325 2.63 -4.86 19.47
N VAL A 326 3.85 -4.96 18.93
CA VAL A 326 4.53 -3.80 18.32
C VAL A 326 3.73 -3.27 17.13
N GLY A 327 3.25 -4.14 16.24
CA GLY A 327 2.41 -3.77 15.10
C GLY A 327 1.13 -3.06 15.51
N ALA A 328 0.40 -3.57 16.50
CA ALA A 328 -0.81 -2.94 17.04
C ALA A 328 -0.52 -1.58 17.71
N ALA A 329 0.67 -1.40 18.27
CA ALA A 329 1.10 -0.11 18.82
C ALA A 329 1.46 0.89 17.70
N VAL A 330 2.11 0.43 16.62
CA VAL A 330 2.40 1.22 15.43
C VAL A 330 1.11 1.71 14.78
N GLU A 331 0.13 0.84 14.55
CA GLU A 331 -1.17 1.19 13.97
C GLU A 331 -1.88 2.31 14.77
N GLN A 332 -1.90 2.21 16.10
CA GLN A 332 -2.50 3.23 16.95
C GLN A 332 -1.74 4.56 16.95
N VAL A 333 -0.43 4.51 16.78
CA VAL A 333 0.40 5.71 16.61
C VAL A 333 0.09 6.36 15.28
N ASP A 334 -0.06 5.57 14.23
CA ASP A 334 -0.40 6.05 12.89
C ASP A 334 -1.76 6.73 12.87
N ASP A 335 -2.79 6.07 13.41
CA ASP A 335 -4.14 6.63 13.64
C ASP A 335 -4.10 7.94 14.44
N HIS A 336 -3.12 8.12 15.33
CA HIS A 336 -2.97 9.34 16.09
C HIS A 336 -2.29 10.45 15.27
N VAL A 337 -1.26 10.12 14.49
CA VAL A 337 -0.60 11.07 13.58
C VAL A 337 -1.59 11.55 12.52
N GLU A 338 -2.36 10.65 11.89
CA GLU A 338 -3.40 11.03 10.94
C GLU A 338 -4.44 11.99 11.55
N ARG A 339 -4.84 11.76 12.80
CA ARG A 339 -5.75 12.67 13.51
C ARG A 339 -5.14 14.04 13.78
N ILE A 340 -3.84 14.11 14.05
CA ILE A 340 -3.11 15.38 14.19
C ILE A 340 -3.10 16.11 12.85
N GLU A 341 -2.72 15.42 11.77
CA GLU A 341 -2.68 15.98 10.42
C GLU A 341 -4.05 16.48 9.97
N ALA A 342 -5.11 15.71 10.20
CA ALA A 342 -6.48 16.11 9.90
C ALA A 342 -6.90 17.36 10.69
N HIS A 343 -6.57 17.40 11.99
CA HIS A 343 -6.90 18.56 12.84
C HIS A 343 -6.16 19.83 12.41
N VAL A 344 -4.86 19.70 12.13
CA VAL A 344 -4.04 20.81 11.64
C VAL A 344 -4.52 21.27 10.27
N GLY A 345 -4.82 20.34 9.37
CA GLY A 345 -5.34 20.63 8.03
C GLY A 345 -6.69 21.36 8.05
N GLU A 346 -7.61 20.97 8.94
CA GLU A 346 -8.88 21.67 9.15
C GLU A 346 -8.65 23.12 9.61
N ARG A 347 -7.75 23.34 10.57
CA ARG A 347 -7.45 24.68 11.10
C ARG A 347 -6.69 25.56 10.11
N GLU A 348 -5.78 24.98 9.34
CA GLU A 348 -5.10 25.67 8.24
C GLU A 348 -6.09 26.08 7.15
N ALA A 349 -7.05 25.22 6.81
CA ALA A 349 -8.07 25.55 5.82
C ALA A 349 -8.96 26.72 6.26
N ALA A 350 -9.41 26.73 7.53
CA ALA A 350 -10.17 27.85 8.09
C ALA A 350 -9.37 29.17 8.07
N PHE A 351 -8.10 29.12 8.46
CA PHE A 351 -7.21 30.29 8.36
C PHE A 351 -7.05 30.77 6.91
N ALA A 352 -6.85 29.85 5.97
CA ALA A 352 -6.63 30.17 4.56
C ALA A 352 -7.87 30.80 3.90
N GLU A 353 -9.08 30.35 4.27
CA GLU A 353 -10.33 30.94 3.79
C GLU A 353 -10.43 32.43 4.09
N ALA A 354 -9.95 32.86 5.27
CA ALA A 354 -9.87 34.27 5.63
C ALA A 354 -8.65 34.98 5.05
N ALA A 355 -7.49 34.31 4.97
CA ALA A 355 -6.20 34.89 4.58
C ALA A 355 -6.04 35.12 3.07
N GLU A 356 -6.51 34.21 2.23
CA GLU A 356 -6.31 34.27 0.77
C GLU A 356 -6.97 35.50 0.11
N PRO A 357 -8.22 35.89 0.46
CA PRO A 357 -8.82 37.13 -0.05
C PRO A 357 -8.02 38.38 0.33
N VAL A 358 -7.41 38.42 1.52
CA VAL A 358 -6.60 39.56 1.98
C VAL A 358 -5.46 39.84 1.02
N GLU A 359 -4.71 38.82 0.62
CA GLU A 359 -3.57 39.00 -0.29
C GLU A 359 -4.03 39.57 -1.64
N SER A 360 -5.16 39.11 -2.17
CA SER A 360 -5.75 39.62 -3.41
C SER A 360 -6.28 41.05 -3.29
N ASP A 361 -6.93 41.39 -2.17
CA ASP A 361 -7.44 42.72 -1.89
C ASP A 361 -6.29 43.74 -1.77
N LEU A 362 -5.20 43.35 -1.10
CA LEU A 362 -4.01 44.19 -0.98
C LEU A 362 -3.32 44.42 -2.32
N GLU A 363 -3.21 43.39 -3.17
CA GLU A 363 -2.73 43.56 -4.56
C GLU A 363 -3.64 44.49 -5.36
N THR A 364 -4.96 44.39 -5.17
CA THR A 364 -5.95 45.27 -5.82
C THR A 364 -5.78 46.73 -5.37
N VAL A 365 -5.56 46.96 -4.07
CA VAL A 365 -5.29 48.28 -3.50
C VAL A 365 -4.03 48.89 -4.11
N GLU A 366 -2.91 48.15 -4.11
CA GLU A 366 -1.65 48.61 -4.70
C GLU A 366 -1.82 48.92 -6.20
N ALA A 367 -2.42 48.01 -6.97
CA ALA A 367 -2.62 48.17 -8.41
C ALA A 367 -3.56 49.34 -8.76
N LYS A 368 -4.58 49.61 -7.93
CA LYS A 368 -5.46 50.77 -8.13
C LYS A 368 -4.77 52.07 -7.75
N ILE A 369 -3.97 52.09 -6.67
CA ILE A 369 -3.19 53.28 -6.28
C ILE A 369 -2.20 53.68 -7.38
N GLU A 370 -1.52 52.69 -7.99
CA GLU A 370 -0.58 52.92 -9.10
C GLU A 370 -1.22 53.54 -10.36
N ARG A 371 -2.54 53.42 -10.52
CA ARG A 371 -3.27 54.01 -11.66
C ARG A 371 -3.64 55.48 -11.47
N PHE A 372 -3.58 56.00 -10.24
CA PHE A 372 -3.74 57.43 -10.02
C PHE A 372 -2.47 58.17 -10.43
N ASP A 373 -2.63 59.41 -10.87
CA ASP A 373 -1.52 60.30 -11.19
C ASP A 373 -1.40 61.44 -10.17
N GLY A 374 -0.19 61.97 -10.03
CA GLY A 374 0.05 63.22 -9.28
C GLY A 374 0.02 63.06 -7.75
N ARG A 375 -0.32 64.15 -7.06
CA ARG A 375 -0.25 64.27 -5.60
C ARG A 375 -1.32 63.43 -4.91
N VAL A 376 -2.42 63.12 -5.60
CA VAL A 376 -3.45 62.22 -5.09
C VAL A 376 -2.87 60.81 -4.94
N ALA A 377 -2.16 60.31 -5.96
CA ALA A 377 -1.46 59.03 -5.90
C ALA A 377 -0.40 59.00 -4.78
N ASP A 378 0.46 60.03 -4.72
CA ASP A 378 1.51 60.14 -3.68
C ASP A 378 0.89 60.11 -2.27
N ARG A 379 -0.20 60.86 -2.06
CA ARG A 379 -0.83 60.94 -0.74
C ARG A 379 -1.57 59.66 -0.38
N LEU A 380 -2.22 59.00 -1.33
CA LEU A 380 -2.84 57.68 -1.11
C LEU A 380 -1.80 56.62 -0.79
N ALA A 381 -0.66 56.61 -1.47
CA ALA A 381 0.43 55.69 -1.16
C ALA A 381 0.97 55.91 0.27
N GLU A 382 1.16 57.16 0.69
CA GLU A 382 1.59 57.47 2.06
C GLU A 382 0.58 56.99 3.14
N LEU A 383 -0.72 57.09 2.85
CA LEU A 383 -1.79 56.74 3.79
C LEU A 383 -2.10 55.24 3.79
N ALA A 384 -2.46 54.70 2.63
CA ALA A 384 -2.97 53.33 2.48
C ALA A 384 -1.86 52.28 2.31
N ILE A 385 -0.68 52.63 1.78
CA ILE A 385 0.43 51.66 1.61
C ILE A 385 1.43 51.77 2.77
N GLU A 386 1.95 52.97 3.02
CA GLU A 386 3.02 53.18 4.01
C GLU A 386 2.53 53.25 5.46
N GLY A 387 1.24 53.54 5.68
CA GLY A 387 0.63 53.61 7.01
C GLY A 387 1.05 54.83 7.81
N ARG A 388 1.06 56.03 7.20
CA ARG A 388 1.36 57.29 7.89
C ARG A 388 0.17 57.90 8.63
N HIS A 389 -0.91 57.15 8.83
CA HIS A 389 -2.10 57.56 9.57
C HIS A 389 -2.44 56.48 10.61
N ASP A 390 -2.45 56.85 11.89
CA ASP A 390 -2.52 55.89 13.00
C ASP A 390 -3.89 55.20 13.12
N ASP A 391 -4.97 55.87 12.67
CA ASP A 391 -6.34 55.35 12.74
C ASP A 391 -6.81 54.64 11.45
N LEU A 392 -5.93 54.47 10.46
CA LEU A 392 -6.26 53.79 9.20
C LEU A 392 -5.43 52.51 9.03
N PRO A 393 -6.04 51.38 8.67
CA PRO A 393 -5.26 50.23 8.20
C PRO A 393 -4.40 50.62 7.00
N SER A 394 -3.29 49.93 6.84
CA SER A 394 -2.41 50.11 5.68
C SER A 394 -1.95 48.76 5.16
N VAL A 395 -1.61 48.67 3.88
CA VAL A 395 -1.11 47.44 3.25
C VAL A 395 0.05 46.86 4.07
N ARG A 396 0.95 47.71 4.58
CA ARG A 396 2.06 47.26 5.43
C ARG A 396 1.58 46.66 6.75
N THR A 397 0.62 47.29 7.43
CA THR A 397 0.08 46.80 8.69
C THR A 397 -0.67 45.49 8.48
N VAL A 398 -1.55 45.41 7.48
CA VAL A 398 -2.33 44.22 7.16
C VAL A 398 -1.43 43.03 6.79
N ARG A 399 -0.40 43.24 5.96
CA ARG A 399 0.60 42.18 5.67
C ARG A 399 1.32 41.71 6.93
N SER A 400 1.70 42.63 7.81
CA SER A 400 2.34 42.29 9.08
C SER A 400 1.42 41.50 10.01
N GLU A 401 0.12 41.80 10.02
CA GLU A 401 -0.86 41.03 10.80
C GLU A 401 -1.07 39.63 10.22
N LEU A 402 -1.11 39.51 8.89
CA LEU A 402 -1.23 38.23 8.21
C LEU A 402 -0.01 37.33 8.46
N ASP A 403 1.20 37.90 8.41
CA ASP A 403 2.43 37.18 8.75
C ASP A 403 2.44 36.75 10.22
N ALA A 404 1.99 37.62 11.13
CA ALA A 404 1.83 37.26 12.54
C ALA A 404 0.73 36.21 12.75
N GLY A 405 -0.31 36.19 11.90
CA GLY A 405 -1.32 35.14 11.87
C GLY A 405 -0.74 33.80 11.44
N LYS A 406 0.12 33.79 10.41
CA LYS A 406 0.87 32.61 9.96
C LYS A 406 1.80 32.10 11.07
N ASP A 407 2.49 32.98 11.80
CA ASP A 407 3.29 32.60 12.97
C ASP A 407 2.44 31.92 14.06
N ASP A 408 1.31 32.50 14.43
CA ASP A 408 0.39 31.92 15.42
C ASP A 408 -0.18 30.57 14.95
N LEU A 409 -0.45 30.43 13.64
CA LEU A 409 -0.89 29.18 13.03
C LEU A 409 0.15 28.08 13.20
N HIS A 410 1.41 28.35 12.86
CA HIS A 410 2.51 27.38 13.00
C HIS A 410 2.84 27.06 14.45
N ASP A 411 2.60 27.99 15.37
CA ASP A 411 2.71 27.78 16.82
C ASP A 411 1.50 27.02 17.42
N CYS A 412 0.57 26.56 16.58
CA CYS A 412 -0.69 25.89 16.97
C CYS A 412 -1.63 26.76 17.84
N ARG A 413 -1.52 28.08 17.77
CA ARG A 413 -2.45 29.05 18.38
C ARG A 413 -3.58 29.39 17.41
N PHE A 414 -4.31 28.35 16.99
CA PHE A 414 -5.28 28.41 15.88
C PHE A 414 -6.34 29.50 16.04
N ASP A 415 -6.93 29.65 17.23
CA ASP A 415 -7.96 30.66 17.47
C ASP A 415 -7.43 32.11 17.42
N ASP A 416 -6.13 32.31 17.67
CA ASP A 416 -5.48 33.62 17.52
C ASP A 416 -5.10 33.89 16.06
N ALA A 417 -4.64 32.87 15.35
CA ALA A 417 -4.36 32.94 13.92
C ALA A 417 -5.61 33.30 13.10
N GLU A 418 -6.71 32.58 13.33
CA GLU A 418 -8.00 32.80 12.65
C GLU A 418 -8.51 34.22 12.90
N ARG A 419 -8.51 34.67 14.17
CA ARG A 419 -8.92 36.03 14.53
C ARG A 419 -8.07 37.11 13.87
N ARG A 420 -6.75 36.88 13.72
CA ARG A 420 -5.86 37.82 13.00
C ARG A 420 -6.15 37.83 11.51
N ALA A 421 -6.41 36.68 10.89
CA ALA A 421 -6.78 36.61 9.49
C ALA A 421 -8.11 37.32 9.22
N GLU A 422 -9.12 37.12 10.07
CA GLU A 422 -10.41 37.82 9.98
C GLU A 422 -10.26 39.34 10.14
N SER A 423 -9.43 39.79 11.10
CA SER A 423 -9.12 41.20 11.30
C SER A 423 -8.42 41.80 10.08
N ALA A 424 -7.41 41.11 9.56
CA ALA A 424 -6.68 41.52 8.36
C ALA A 424 -7.60 41.58 7.13
N ALA A 425 -8.57 40.66 7.01
CA ALA A 425 -9.56 40.66 5.94
C ALA A 425 -10.51 41.86 6.02
N ALA A 426 -10.98 42.21 7.22
CA ALA A 426 -11.78 43.42 7.42
C ALA A 426 -11.00 44.68 7.02
N ASP A 427 -9.76 44.80 7.51
CA ASP A 427 -8.88 45.94 7.21
C ASP A 427 -8.52 46.06 5.72
N ALA A 428 -8.29 44.94 5.03
CA ALA A 428 -8.06 44.93 3.58
C ALA A 428 -9.31 45.34 2.81
N SER A 429 -10.50 44.89 3.22
CA SER A 429 -11.77 45.27 2.60
C SER A 429 -12.05 46.78 2.76
N ASP A 430 -11.72 47.34 3.93
CA ASP A 430 -11.81 48.78 4.18
C ASP A 430 -10.84 49.58 3.27
N LEU A 431 -9.62 49.07 3.07
CA LEU A 431 -8.65 49.66 2.13
C LEU A 431 -9.14 49.62 0.68
N VAL A 432 -9.72 48.50 0.23
CA VAL A 432 -10.31 48.39 -1.12
C VAL A 432 -11.43 49.41 -1.28
N THR A 433 -12.34 49.49 -0.30
CA THR A 433 -13.47 50.44 -0.27
C THR A 433 -12.98 51.88 -0.36
N LEU A 434 -11.92 52.23 0.37
CA LEU A 434 -11.31 53.56 0.32
C LEU A 434 -10.78 53.87 -1.08
N VAL A 435 -10.01 52.98 -1.68
CA VAL A 435 -9.40 53.21 -2.99
C VAL A 435 -10.45 53.26 -4.10
N GLU A 436 -11.49 52.42 -4.04
CA GLU A 436 -12.64 52.47 -4.94
C GLU A 436 -13.42 53.78 -4.81
N PHE A 437 -13.62 54.25 -3.59
CA PHE A 437 -14.28 55.52 -3.35
C PHE A 437 -13.48 56.68 -3.96
N VAL A 438 -12.18 56.72 -3.74
CA VAL A 438 -11.30 57.75 -4.32
C VAL A 438 -11.30 57.66 -5.85
N TRP A 439 -11.33 56.46 -6.42
CA TRP A 439 -11.47 56.25 -7.86
C TRP A 439 -12.79 56.81 -8.39
N SER A 440 -13.90 56.57 -7.67
CA SER A 440 -15.22 57.14 -7.98
C SER A 440 -15.23 58.67 -7.93
N VAL A 441 -14.52 59.28 -6.96
CA VAL A 441 -14.34 60.74 -6.90
C VAL A 441 -13.59 61.25 -8.12
N VAL A 442 -12.47 60.63 -8.50
CA VAL A 442 -11.73 61.02 -9.72
C VAL A 442 -12.58 60.87 -10.97
N GLY A 443 -13.28 59.75 -11.15
CA GLY A 443 -14.17 59.54 -12.28
C GLY A 443 -15.32 60.57 -12.33
N THR A 444 -15.86 60.95 -11.17
CA THR A 444 -16.90 61.99 -11.07
C THR A 444 -16.33 63.35 -11.48
N ILE A 445 -15.09 63.67 -11.07
CA ILE A 445 -14.39 64.90 -11.50
C ILE A 445 -14.18 64.90 -13.02
N ASP A 446 -13.71 63.80 -13.59
CA ASP A 446 -13.45 63.67 -15.03
C ASP A 446 -14.72 63.81 -15.88
N HIS A 447 -15.87 63.47 -15.31
CA HIS A 447 -17.19 63.60 -15.94
C HIS A 447 -17.95 64.89 -15.56
N GLY A 448 -17.38 65.76 -14.72
CA GLY A 448 -18.00 67.01 -14.29
C GLY A 448 -19.20 66.85 -13.36
N GLY A 449 -19.30 65.72 -12.65
CA GLY A 449 -20.33 65.47 -11.65
C GLY A 449 -20.08 66.23 -10.36
N GLU A 450 -21.13 66.45 -9.56
CA GLU A 450 -21.09 67.34 -8.40
C GLU A 450 -21.13 66.62 -7.04
N ARG A 451 -21.42 65.30 -7.02
CA ARG A 451 -21.67 64.57 -5.78
C ARG A 451 -21.27 63.09 -5.87
N VAL A 452 -20.58 62.61 -4.83
CA VAL A 452 -20.30 61.18 -4.60
C VAL A 452 -20.74 60.81 -3.17
N SER A 453 -21.52 59.74 -3.02
CA SER A 453 -21.97 59.26 -1.71
C SER A 453 -20.81 58.63 -0.93
N LEU A 454 -20.71 58.94 0.37
CA LEU A 454 -19.66 58.44 1.23
C LEU A 454 -20.02 57.03 1.73
N PRO A 455 -19.20 55.99 1.46
CA PRO A 455 -19.40 54.66 2.02
C PRO A 455 -19.25 54.65 3.54
N SER A 456 -19.93 53.73 4.23
CA SER A 456 -19.92 53.63 5.70
C SER A 456 -18.56 53.29 6.33
N GLY A 457 -17.57 52.89 5.52
CA GLY A 457 -16.20 52.58 5.95
C GLY A 457 -15.17 53.70 5.71
N VAL A 458 -15.54 54.84 5.14
CA VAL A 458 -14.60 55.93 4.84
C VAL A 458 -14.76 57.10 5.81
N ASP A 459 -13.72 57.38 6.61
CA ASP A 459 -13.72 58.48 7.59
C ASP A 459 -13.60 59.87 6.90
N GLU A 460 -14.42 60.83 7.33
CA GLU A 460 -14.41 62.22 6.81
C GLU A 460 -13.06 62.93 7.06
N THR A 461 -12.36 62.57 8.13
CA THR A 461 -11.04 63.08 8.52
C THR A 461 -9.99 62.71 7.48
N LEU A 462 -10.06 61.49 6.95
CA LEU A 462 -9.16 61.02 5.90
C LEU A 462 -9.37 61.79 4.59
N LEU A 463 -10.63 62.10 4.25
CA LEU A 463 -10.94 62.92 3.09
C LEU A 463 -10.45 64.36 3.25
N ALA A 464 -10.42 64.89 4.48
CA ALA A 464 -9.82 66.18 4.75
C ALA A 464 -8.29 66.17 4.49
N GLU A 465 -7.61 65.04 4.64
CA GLU A 465 -6.19 64.90 4.32
C GLU A 465 -5.91 64.74 2.82
N LEU A 466 -6.82 64.11 2.07
CA LEU A 466 -6.73 63.98 0.61
C LEU A 466 -7.16 65.25 -0.13
N ARG A 467 -8.04 66.05 0.47
CA ARG A 467 -8.60 67.28 -0.11
C ARG A 467 -7.55 68.23 -0.72
N PRO A 468 -6.42 68.57 -0.06
CA PRO A 468 -5.42 69.46 -0.64
C PRO A 468 -4.72 68.90 -1.88
N ALA A 469 -4.74 67.57 -2.07
CA ALA A 469 -4.23 66.94 -3.28
C ALA A 469 -5.26 67.09 -4.42
N PHE A 470 -6.53 66.78 -4.16
CA PHE A 470 -7.62 66.96 -5.12
C PHE A 470 -7.79 68.42 -5.58
N GLU A 471 -7.83 69.38 -4.66
CA GLU A 471 -8.00 70.81 -4.98
C GLU A 471 -6.86 71.34 -5.87
N ARG A 472 -5.65 70.79 -5.74
CA ARG A 472 -4.47 71.25 -6.50
C ARG A 472 -4.30 70.58 -7.84
N ASP A 473 -4.58 69.29 -7.92
CA ASP A 473 -4.35 68.52 -9.16
C ASP A 473 -5.52 68.65 -10.12
N TYR A 474 -6.75 68.85 -9.61
CA TYR A 474 -7.97 68.89 -10.43
C TYR A 474 -8.68 70.26 -10.47
N ASP A 475 -8.23 71.25 -9.69
CA ASP A 475 -8.86 72.60 -9.61
C ASP A 475 -10.36 72.55 -9.22
N VAL A 476 -10.69 71.72 -8.23
CA VAL A 476 -12.05 71.51 -7.72
C VAL A 476 -12.11 71.82 -6.23
N ASP A 477 -13.12 72.58 -5.77
CA ASP A 477 -13.42 72.75 -4.35
C ASP A 477 -14.12 71.50 -3.80
N VAL A 478 -13.47 70.79 -2.88
CA VAL A 478 -14.00 69.56 -2.27
C VAL A 478 -14.57 69.85 -0.87
N ARG A 479 -15.84 69.48 -0.64
CA ARG A 479 -16.50 69.57 0.69
C ARG A 479 -17.19 68.28 1.07
N VAL A 480 -17.04 67.85 2.32
CA VAL A 480 -17.77 66.71 2.88
C VAL A 480 -18.99 67.25 3.62
N GLU A 481 -20.20 66.92 3.15
CA GLU A 481 -21.46 67.38 3.74
C GLU A 481 -22.56 66.31 3.64
N GLY A 482 -23.12 65.91 4.79
CA GLY A 482 -24.30 65.04 4.84
C GLY A 482 -24.08 63.64 4.27
N GLY A 483 -22.94 63.01 4.59
CA GLY A 483 -22.60 61.66 4.12
C GLY A 483 -22.26 61.59 2.63
N ALA A 484 -21.78 62.70 2.05
CA ALA A 484 -21.36 62.76 0.66
C ALA A 484 -20.22 63.77 0.46
N VAL A 485 -19.38 63.50 -0.54
CA VAL A 485 -18.42 64.47 -1.07
C VAL A 485 -19.09 65.28 -2.16
N ARG A 486 -19.12 66.61 -1.97
CA ARG A 486 -19.56 67.58 -2.97
C ARG A 486 -18.36 68.23 -3.64
N LEU A 487 -18.45 68.31 -4.96
CA LEU A 487 -17.44 68.86 -5.85
C LEU A 487 -18.00 70.15 -6.45
N ALA A 488 -17.31 71.27 -6.25
CA ALA A 488 -17.67 72.55 -6.85
C ALA A 488 -16.54 73.01 -7.77
N TYR A 489 -16.89 73.29 -9.02
CA TYR A 489 -15.93 73.73 -10.04
C TYR A 489 -15.90 75.27 -10.05
N PRO A 490 -14.73 75.90 -10.19
CA PRO A 490 -14.66 77.34 -10.35
C PRO A 490 -15.39 77.77 -11.63
N ASP A 491 -16.34 78.69 -11.51
CA ASP A 491 -17.03 79.28 -12.67
C ASP A 491 -15.98 79.90 -13.62
N GLY A 492 -15.76 79.26 -14.77
CA GLY A 492 -15.09 79.89 -15.90
C GLY A 492 -15.84 81.17 -16.30
N PRO A 493 -15.16 82.20 -16.85
CA PRO A 493 -15.74 83.52 -17.03
C PRO A 493 -17.02 83.48 -17.86
N ALA A 494 -18.08 84.10 -17.31
CA ALA A 494 -19.31 84.34 -18.03
C ALA A 494 -19.08 85.17 -19.31
N THR A 495 -19.38 84.56 -20.46
CA THR A 495 -19.81 85.25 -21.68
C THR A 495 -21.00 84.43 -22.22
N ALA A 496 -22.23 84.80 -21.83
CA ALA A 496 -23.19 85.66 -22.56
C ALA A 496 -23.95 84.86 -23.63
N GLU A 497 -25.28 84.71 -23.69
CA GLU A 497 -26.47 85.29 -23.05
C GLU A 497 -27.56 84.18 -23.09
N SER A 498 -28.33 84.00 -22.02
CA SER A 498 -29.64 83.33 -22.11
C SER A 498 -30.62 84.10 -21.24
N ASP A 499 -31.05 85.24 -21.78
CA ASP A 499 -32.23 85.96 -21.33
C ASP A 499 -33.35 85.67 -22.33
N ALA A 500 -34.23 84.74 -22.00
CA ALA A 500 -35.65 84.76 -22.39
C ALA A 500 -36.39 83.52 -21.87
N ALA A 501 -37.16 83.70 -20.80
CA ALA A 501 -38.35 82.90 -20.53
C ALA A 501 -39.52 83.30 -21.50
N PRO A 502 -40.70 82.67 -21.47
CA PRO A 502 -41.17 81.75 -22.51
C PRO A 502 -42.43 82.24 -23.26
N ALA A 503 -42.65 81.79 -24.52
CA ALA A 503 -43.95 81.97 -25.19
C ALA A 503 -44.25 80.93 -26.31
N ALA A 504 -45.17 80.02 -25.99
CA ALA A 504 -46.39 79.68 -26.74
C ALA A 504 -46.47 79.79 -28.29
N VAL A 505 -46.86 78.65 -28.90
CA VAL A 505 -47.84 78.47 -30.00
C VAL A 505 -47.41 78.83 -31.44
N GLY A 506 -47.50 77.83 -32.34
CA GLY A 506 -48.10 78.06 -33.67
C GLY A 506 -47.44 77.42 -34.90
N SER A 507 -47.95 76.25 -35.30
CA SER A 507 -48.35 75.86 -36.68
C SER A 507 -47.48 76.20 -37.93
N ARG A 508 -47.25 75.11 -38.70
CA ARG A 508 -47.45 74.94 -40.16
C ARG A 508 -46.38 75.41 -41.17
N SER A 509 -45.72 74.39 -41.73
CA SER A 509 -45.91 73.87 -43.12
C SER A 509 -45.14 74.44 -44.33
N VAL A 510 -44.60 73.47 -45.10
CA VAL A 510 -44.44 73.35 -46.57
C VAL A 510 -43.13 73.80 -47.25
N GLY A 511 -42.56 72.85 -48.02
CA GLY A 511 -41.80 73.07 -49.26
C GLY A 511 -40.53 72.19 -49.33
N VAL A 512 -40.58 70.91 -49.71
CA VAL A 512 -40.51 70.38 -51.09
C VAL A 512 -39.64 71.21 -52.04
N THR A 513 -38.51 70.66 -52.51
CA THR A 513 -38.27 70.38 -53.94
C THR A 513 -37.12 69.38 -54.09
N GLU A 514 -37.35 68.41 -54.97
CA GLU A 514 -36.51 67.31 -55.43
C GLU A 514 -35.26 67.77 -56.22
N SER A 515 -34.23 66.93 -56.26
CA SER A 515 -33.53 66.62 -57.52
C SER A 515 -32.71 65.33 -57.39
N ARG A 516 -33.12 64.31 -58.14
CA ARG A 516 -32.34 63.11 -58.51
C ARG A 516 -31.17 63.49 -59.43
N SER A 517 -30.03 62.81 -59.25
CA SER A 517 -29.26 62.27 -60.37
C SER A 517 -28.36 61.13 -59.89
N ASP A 518 -28.56 59.95 -60.46
CA ASP A 518 -27.69 58.78 -60.38
C ASP A 518 -26.31 59.06 -61.00
N GLY A 519 -25.28 58.39 -60.48
CA GLY A 519 -23.94 58.37 -61.06
C GLY A 519 -22.95 57.59 -60.21
N GLU A 520 -22.79 56.29 -60.50
CA GLU A 520 -21.69 55.43 -60.06
C GLU A 520 -20.31 56.01 -60.42
N ALA A 521 -19.35 55.91 -59.49
CA ALA A 521 -18.04 55.25 -59.68
C ALA A 521 -17.01 55.72 -58.63
N ASP A 522 -16.34 54.74 -58.03
CA ASP A 522 -14.96 54.69 -57.50
C ASP A 522 -14.31 55.93 -56.85
N GLY A 523 -13.67 55.67 -55.71
CA GLY A 523 -12.40 56.31 -55.38
C GLY A 523 -12.26 56.84 -53.96
N ARG A 524 -11.44 56.13 -53.20
CA ARG A 524 -10.79 56.48 -51.93
C ARG A 524 -10.54 57.96 -51.62
N GLU A 525 -10.62 58.19 -50.31
CA GLU A 525 -9.79 59.05 -49.45
C GLU A 525 -10.23 60.47 -49.08
N ALA A 526 -10.35 60.61 -47.76
CA ALA A 526 -9.95 61.73 -46.91
C ALA A 526 -10.93 62.86 -46.62
N SER A 527 -11.13 62.98 -45.29
CA SER A 527 -11.24 64.20 -44.50
C SER A 527 -12.53 65.00 -44.55
N GLY A 528 -13.28 64.85 -43.46
CA GLY A 528 -13.30 65.94 -42.47
C GLY A 528 -14.63 66.66 -42.33
N ARG A 529 -15.11 66.63 -41.07
CA ARG A 529 -15.90 67.69 -40.45
C ARG A 529 -17.34 67.80 -40.95
N ASP A 530 -18.22 66.97 -40.37
CA ASP A 530 -19.59 67.33 -39.94
C ASP A 530 -20.31 66.09 -39.39
N ALA A 531 -20.15 65.84 -38.09
CA ALA A 531 -20.97 64.88 -37.35
C ALA A 531 -21.04 65.23 -35.85
N ARG A 532 -21.19 66.52 -35.52
CA ARG A 532 -21.71 66.97 -34.24
C ARG A 532 -23.11 67.50 -34.48
N ASP A 533 -24.12 66.63 -34.42
CA ASP A 533 -25.47 67.02 -33.96
C ASP A 533 -26.55 65.92 -33.88
N ARG A 534 -26.23 64.62 -33.98
CA ARG A 534 -27.25 63.57 -33.82
C ARG A 534 -26.74 62.32 -33.12
N ARG A 535 -26.54 62.40 -31.80
CA ARG A 535 -26.55 61.22 -30.93
C ARG A 535 -27.20 61.65 -29.61
N GLY A 536 -28.50 61.35 -29.47
CA GLY A 536 -29.10 61.31 -28.15
C GLY A 536 -28.34 60.32 -27.26
N GLU A 537 -28.35 60.58 -25.97
CA GLU A 537 -27.79 59.74 -24.91
C GLU A 537 -27.90 58.26 -25.26
N ARG A 538 -26.75 57.68 -25.61
CA ARG A 538 -26.55 56.24 -25.60
C ARG A 538 -25.34 56.07 -24.71
N ALA A 539 -25.56 55.51 -23.51
CA ALA A 539 -24.51 55.03 -22.64
C ALA A 539 -23.52 54.21 -23.47
N ARG A 540 -22.23 54.35 -23.18
CA ARG A 540 -21.21 53.57 -23.90
C ARG A 540 -21.40 52.09 -23.55
N PRO A 541 -21.10 51.14 -24.45
CA PRO A 541 -21.27 49.70 -24.15
C PRO A 541 -20.57 49.27 -22.86
N GLU A 542 -19.39 49.83 -22.60
CA GLU A 542 -18.59 49.63 -21.38
C GLU A 542 -19.33 50.07 -20.10
N GLU A 543 -19.98 51.24 -20.15
CA GLU A 543 -20.77 51.80 -19.04
C GLU A 543 -22.00 50.96 -18.71
N ILE A 544 -22.61 50.32 -19.72
CA ILE A 544 -23.73 49.40 -19.52
C ILE A 544 -23.25 48.09 -18.88
N ILE A 545 -22.07 47.60 -19.27
CA ILE A 545 -21.48 46.37 -18.70
C ILE A 545 -21.18 46.56 -17.21
N ASP A 546 -20.52 47.65 -16.86
CA ASP A 546 -20.18 47.97 -15.46
C ASP A 546 -21.44 48.21 -14.62
N SER A 547 -22.45 48.87 -15.20
CA SER A 547 -23.75 49.08 -14.54
C SER A 547 -24.49 47.77 -14.31
N VAL A 548 -24.42 46.79 -15.21
CA VAL A 548 -25.05 45.47 -15.01
C VAL A 548 -24.34 44.68 -13.90
N LEU A 549 -23.00 44.72 -13.85
CA LEU A 549 -22.24 44.09 -12.76
C LEU A 549 -22.57 44.72 -11.40
N PHE A 550 -22.75 46.05 -11.37
CA PHE A 550 -23.20 46.75 -10.18
C PHE A 550 -24.58 46.26 -9.72
N VAL A 551 -25.56 46.13 -10.62
CA VAL A 551 -26.90 45.62 -10.25
C VAL A 551 -26.83 44.17 -9.73
N LEU A 552 -25.98 43.32 -10.30
CA LEU A 552 -25.80 41.94 -9.80
C LEU A 552 -25.20 41.92 -8.39
N ARG A 553 -24.24 42.81 -8.08
CA ARG A 553 -23.68 42.95 -6.73
C ARG A 553 -24.74 43.42 -5.72
N GLU A 554 -25.54 44.42 -6.08
CA GLU A 554 -26.61 44.92 -5.20
C GLU A 554 -27.71 43.88 -5.00
N LEU A 555 -28.03 43.09 -6.03
CA LEU A 555 -28.97 41.97 -5.92
C LEU A 555 -28.43 40.88 -4.97
N LYS A 556 -27.11 40.64 -4.95
CA LYS A 556 -26.46 39.75 -3.97
C LYS A 556 -26.66 40.24 -2.54
N ASN A 557 -26.46 41.53 -2.32
CA ASN A 557 -26.65 42.15 -1.00
C ASN A 557 -28.10 42.03 -0.54
N ALA A 558 -29.07 42.31 -1.42
CA ALA A 558 -30.49 42.15 -1.13
C ALA A 558 -30.89 40.68 -0.87
N GLY A 559 -30.28 39.73 -1.59
CA GLY A 559 -30.48 38.29 -1.38
C GLY A 559 -30.04 37.78 -0.01
N ARG A 560 -29.05 38.43 0.63
CA ARG A 560 -28.58 38.10 1.98
C ARG A 560 -29.50 38.61 3.09
N GLU A 561 -30.31 39.62 2.79
CA GLU A 561 -31.29 40.18 3.72
C GLU A 561 -32.65 39.45 3.67
N THR A 562 -32.88 38.64 2.64
CA THR A 562 -34.11 37.85 2.44
C THR A 562 -33.85 36.36 2.75
N ASP A 563 -34.86 35.55 3.08
CA ASP A 563 -34.76 34.13 3.53
C ASP A 563 -34.20 33.14 2.46
N GLY A 564 -33.03 33.41 1.86
CA GLY A 564 -32.16 32.48 1.13
C GLY A 564 -32.65 31.97 -0.24
N ASP A 565 -33.96 31.89 -0.44
CA ASP A 565 -34.60 31.24 -1.58
C ASP A 565 -34.97 32.21 -2.72
N ARG A 566 -34.79 33.52 -2.52
CA ARG A 566 -35.00 34.57 -3.54
C ARG A 566 -34.24 35.85 -3.22
N ALA A 567 -33.83 36.59 -4.24
CA ALA A 567 -33.32 37.96 -4.12
C ALA A 567 -34.25 38.94 -4.84
N GLU A 568 -34.63 40.03 -4.16
CA GLU A 568 -35.45 41.10 -4.72
C GLU A 568 -34.78 42.45 -4.45
N LEU A 569 -34.56 43.24 -5.50
CA LEU A 569 -33.93 44.56 -5.42
C LEU A 569 -34.87 45.62 -6.00
N GLN A 570 -35.15 46.69 -5.26
CA GLN A 570 -35.92 47.81 -5.78
C GLN A 570 -35.04 48.69 -6.66
N THR A 571 -35.49 48.93 -7.89
CA THR A 571 -34.75 49.76 -8.87
C THR A 571 -34.66 51.24 -8.47
N ASP A 572 -35.49 51.69 -7.53
CA ASP A 572 -35.43 53.04 -6.95
C ASP A 572 -34.30 53.20 -5.92
N ASP A 573 -33.78 52.11 -5.38
CA ASP A 573 -32.62 52.11 -4.47
C ASP A 573 -31.29 52.11 -5.23
N LEU A 574 -31.32 51.93 -6.55
CA LEU A 574 -30.16 51.99 -7.43
C LEU A 574 -29.86 53.44 -7.88
N PRO A 575 -28.58 53.78 -8.13
CA PRO A 575 -28.21 55.07 -8.69
C PRO A 575 -28.93 55.35 -10.03
N GLU A 576 -29.36 56.60 -10.27
CA GLU A 576 -30.08 56.99 -11.50
C GLU A 576 -29.27 56.71 -12.80
N SER A 577 -27.93 56.69 -12.70
CA SER A 577 -27.03 56.33 -13.80
C SER A 577 -27.03 54.83 -14.12
N VAL A 578 -27.43 53.99 -13.16
CA VAL A 578 -27.43 52.52 -13.26
C VAL A 578 -28.85 52.00 -13.52
N ALA A 579 -29.87 52.59 -12.89
CA ALA A 579 -31.27 52.23 -13.02
C ALA A 579 -31.88 52.65 -14.38
N THR A 580 -31.15 52.54 -15.49
CA THR A 580 -31.66 52.91 -16.81
C THR A 580 -32.38 51.75 -17.49
N PRO A 581 -33.40 51.99 -18.34
CA PRO A 581 -34.10 50.93 -19.06
C PRO A 581 -33.18 50.06 -19.93
N ALA A 582 -32.05 50.60 -20.40
CA ALA A 582 -31.09 49.86 -21.22
C ALA A 582 -30.28 48.85 -20.38
N VAL A 583 -29.87 49.22 -19.17
CA VAL A 583 -29.14 48.35 -18.23
C VAL A 583 -30.06 47.23 -17.74
N LEU A 584 -31.28 47.58 -17.31
CA LEU A 584 -32.26 46.62 -16.80
C LEU A 584 -32.68 45.60 -17.88
N SER A 585 -32.91 46.05 -19.12
CA SER A 585 -33.24 45.15 -20.22
C SER A 585 -32.08 44.21 -20.61
N GLN A 586 -30.83 44.69 -20.54
CA GLN A 586 -29.66 43.86 -20.81
C GLN A 586 -29.42 42.83 -19.70
N LEU A 587 -29.63 43.23 -18.44
CA LEU A 587 -29.58 42.35 -17.28
C LEU A 587 -30.65 41.25 -17.38
N GLU A 588 -31.91 41.62 -17.62
CA GLU A 588 -33.02 40.67 -17.82
C GLU A 588 -32.69 39.66 -18.92
N GLN A 589 -32.30 40.17 -20.10
CA GLN A 589 -31.98 39.31 -21.24
C GLN A 589 -30.83 38.34 -20.95
N PHE A 590 -29.86 38.73 -20.12
CA PHE A 590 -28.76 37.87 -19.72
C PHE A 590 -29.20 36.85 -18.65
N GLY A 591 -29.84 37.31 -17.57
CA GLY A 591 -30.29 36.47 -16.45
C GLY A 591 -31.23 35.36 -16.89
N THR A 592 -32.21 35.65 -17.74
CA THR A 592 -33.16 34.64 -18.25
C THR A 592 -32.49 33.57 -19.14
N ARG A 593 -31.28 33.81 -19.65
CA ARG A 593 -30.53 32.82 -20.45
C ARG A 593 -29.72 31.82 -19.60
N GLN A 594 -29.56 32.07 -18.31
CA GLN A 594 -28.73 31.26 -17.41
C GLN A 594 -29.55 30.22 -16.65
N THR A 595 -30.30 29.40 -17.40
CA THR A 595 -31.30 28.45 -16.88
C THR A 595 -30.72 27.28 -16.09
N ASP A 596 -29.40 27.15 -16.02
CA ASP A 596 -28.70 26.12 -15.26
C ASP A 596 -28.39 26.53 -13.82
N VAL A 597 -28.47 27.83 -13.52
CA VAL A 597 -28.21 28.40 -12.19
C VAL A 597 -29.38 29.27 -11.67
N VAL A 598 -30.27 29.72 -12.56
CA VAL A 598 -31.43 30.55 -12.23
C VAL A 598 -32.71 29.91 -12.78
N ALA A 599 -33.68 29.67 -11.89
CA ALA A 599 -34.99 29.16 -12.24
C ALA A 599 -35.89 30.26 -12.83
N GLU A 600 -35.84 31.46 -12.23
CA GLU A 600 -36.63 32.63 -12.65
C GLU A 600 -35.80 33.91 -12.48
N PHE A 601 -35.80 34.76 -13.51
CA PHE A 601 -35.19 36.09 -13.50
C PHE A 601 -36.16 37.06 -14.15
N ASP A 602 -36.68 38.01 -13.39
CA ASP A 602 -37.70 38.96 -13.85
C ASP A 602 -37.33 40.41 -13.52
N VAL A 603 -37.67 41.31 -14.43
CA VAL A 603 -37.59 42.75 -14.23
C VAL A 603 -38.99 43.34 -14.46
N GLN A 604 -39.53 44.01 -13.45
CA GLN A 604 -40.89 44.52 -13.51
C GLN A 604 -41.13 45.44 -14.72
N GLU A 605 -42.18 45.15 -15.50
CA GLU A 605 -42.57 45.94 -16.67
C GLU A 605 -42.79 47.42 -16.30
N GLY A 606 -41.97 48.31 -16.87
CA GLY A 606 -42.02 49.75 -16.62
C GLY A 606 -40.99 50.30 -15.64
N ALA A 607 -40.05 49.48 -15.14
CA ALA A 607 -38.94 49.92 -14.31
C ALA A 607 -37.94 50.83 -15.09
N PRO A 608 -37.38 51.89 -14.45
CA PRO A 608 -37.69 52.40 -13.09
C PRO A 608 -38.93 53.32 -13.05
N PRO A 609 -39.71 53.39 -11.94
CA PRO A 609 -39.59 52.61 -10.70
C PRO A 609 -40.14 51.18 -10.84
N GLY A 610 -39.57 50.23 -10.10
CA GLY A 610 -39.93 48.80 -10.11
C GLY A 610 -38.94 47.92 -9.34
N PHE A 611 -38.94 46.61 -9.53
CA PHE A 611 -37.99 45.68 -8.90
C PHE A 611 -37.36 44.70 -9.89
N VAL A 612 -36.21 44.14 -9.49
CA VAL A 612 -35.54 43.01 -10.12
C VAL A 612 -35.63 41.82 -9.17
N GLU A 613 -36.12 40.67 -9.64
CA GLU A 613 -36.26 39.44 -8.85
C GLU A 613 -35.46 38.29 -9.47
N LEU A 614 -34.76 37.53 -8.63
CA LEU A 614 -34.03 36.32 -8.99
C LEU A 614 -34.42 35.18 -8.05
N VAL A 615 -34.78 34.03 -8.64
CA VAL A 615 -34.99 32.75 -7.95
C VAL A 615 -33.94 31.76 -8.44
N PRO A 616 -33.06 31.24 -7.56
CA PRO A 616 -32.04 30.28 -7.95
C PRO A 616 -32.66 28.92 -8.33
N GLU A 617 -31.95 28.12 -9.12
CA GLU A 617 -32.35 26.75 -9.43
C GLU A 617 -32.26 25.83 -8.19
N ASP A 618 -33.12 24.80 -8.12
CA ASP A 618 -33.17 23.84 -7.01
C ASP A 618 -31.78 23.27 -6.65
N GLY A 619 -31.34 23.49 -5.41
CA GLY A 619 -30.03 23.03 -4.91
C GLY A 619 -28.89 24.05 -5.08
N THR A 620 -29.16 25.21 -5.67
CA THR A 620 -28.23 26.36 -5.74
C THR A 620 -28.69 27.43 -4.76
N SER A 621 -27.78 27.98 -3.95
CA SER A 621 -28.10 29.12 -3.09
C SER A 621 -28.16 30.41 -3.92
N THR A 622 -28.96 31.38 -3.49
CA THR A 622 -29.04 32.73 -4.11
C THR A 622 -27.65 33.36 -4.30
N ASP A 623 -26.78 33.28 -3.29
CA ASP A 623 -25.39 33.78 -3.38
C ASP A 623 -24.58 33.10 -4.49
N ARG A 624 -24.67 31.76 -4.61
CA ARG A 624 -23.97 31.02 -5.67
C ARG A 624 -24.53 31.32 -7.05
N ALA A 625 -25.84 31.47 -7.18
CA ALA A 625 -26.48 31.80 -8.45
C ALA A 625 -26.01 33.18 -8.93
N ILE A 626 -25.99 34.18 -8.04
CA ILE A 626 -25.57 35.54 -8.38
C ILE A 626 -24.06 35.63 -8.65
N ASP A 627 -23.22 34.89 -7.90
CA ASP A 627 -21.78 34.80 -8.19
C ASP A 627 -21.52 34.20 -9.56
N ALA A 628 -22.22 33.13 -9.92
CA ALA A 628 -22.13 32.53 -11.24
C ALA A 628 -22.59 33.50 -12.35
N LEU A 629 -23.65 34.29 -12.12
CA LEU A 629 -24.08 35.33 -13.06
C LEU A 629 -23.00 36.41 -13.22
N HIS A 630 -22.42 36.86 -12.12
CA HIS A 630 -21.40 37.92 -12.11
C HIS A 630 -20.13 37.48 -12.85
N GLU A 631 -19.63 36.28 -12.56
CA GLU A 631 -18.46 35.69 -13.23
C GLU A 631 -18.71 35.51 -14.73
N ARG A 632 -19.83 34.87 -15.12
CA ARG A 632 -20.16 34.63 -16.53
C ARG A 632 -20.40 35.91 -17.32
N TYR A 633 -20.98 36.93 -16.69
CA TYR A 633 -21.18 38.22 -17.34
C TYR A 633 -19.85 38.92 -17.56
N GLN A 634 -18.95 38.86 -16.59
CA GLN A 634 -17.59 39.38 -16.71
C GLN A 634 -16.80 38.63 -17.79
N GLU A 635 -16.88 37.30 -17.86
CA GLU A 635 -16.24 36.50 -18.92
C GLU A 635 -16.77 36.80 -20.32
N GLN A 636 -18.07 37.09 -20.46
CA GLN A 636 -18.68 37.39 -21.75
C GLN A 636 -18.20 38.73 -22.34
N TYR A 637 -17.74 39.65 -21.49
CA TYR A 637 -17.43 41.03 -21.85
C TYR A 637 -16.01 41.50 -21.48
N ALA A 638 -15.17 40.60 -20.94
CA ALA A 638 -13.71 40.75 -20.83
C ALA A 638 -13.03 40.58 -22.19
#